data_AF-A0A844P5V2-F1
#
_entry.id   AF-A0A844P5V2-F1
#
_cell.length_a   1.000
_cell.length_b   1.000
_cell.length_c   1.000
_cell.angle_alpha   90.00
_cell.angle_beta   90.00
_cell.angle_gamma   90.00
#
_symmetry.space_group_name_H-M   'P 1'
#
loop_
_entity.id
_entity.type
_entity.pdbx_description
1 polymer ?
#
loop_
_entity_poly.entity_id
_entity_poly.type
_entity_poly.pdbx_seq_one_letter_code
_entity_poly.pdbx_strand_id
1 'polypeptide(L)'
;MKKRHFLFTLILACLSTLALANDQTANYQDEFSKPVDGINSVESVLNASAVIDDTPILLTGYLIEPLGKEVYVFKDNTGSLNVKIDGDKMSGLQVKPNDKVTIKGEVNKEDNYIIYVDSVTID
;
A
#
# COMPACT_ATOMS: atom_id res chain seq x y z
N MET A 1 62.43 -52.21 17.55
CA MET A 1 62.32 -52.67 16.15
C MET A 1 60.87 -52.56 15.69
N LYS A 2 60.66 -51.94 14.51
CA LYS A 2 59.54 -51.98 13.53
C LYS A 2 58.23 -52.68 13.99
N LYS A 3 57.03 -52.15 13.73
CA LYS A 3 56.49 -51.80 12.40
C LYS A 3 55.29 -50.84 12.52
N ARG A 4 55.17 -49.98 11.51
CA ARG A 4 54.10 -49.02 11.28
C ARG A 4 53.07 -49.64 10.35
N HIS A 5 51.77 -49.56 10.66
CA HIS A 5 50.71 -49.63 9.66
C HIS A 5 49.62 -48.61 9.96
N PHE A 6 49.26 -47.91 8.89
CA PHE A 6 48.36 -46.78 8.74
C PHE A 6 46.95 -47.33 8.54
N LEU A 7 45.92 -46.78 9.20
CA LEU A 7 44.55 -46.94 8.73
C LEU A 7 43.65 -45.80 9.23
N PHE A 8 42.88 -45.33 8.26
CA PHE A 8 42.18 -44.05 8.15
C PHE A 8 40.70 -44.38 8.12
N THR A 9 39.90 -44.00 9.11
CA THR A 9 38.43 -44.02 8.99
C THR A 9 37.80 -42.97 9.88
N LEU A 10 37.48 -41.85 9.22
CA LEU A 10 36.52 -40.83 9.60
C LEU A 10 35.12 -41.43 9.54
N ILE A 11 34.39 -41.53 10.67
CA ILE A 11 32.93 -41.60 10.65
C ILE A 11 32.37 -40.70 11.75
N LEU A 12 31.83 -39.59 11.28
CA LEU A 12 31.01 -38.60 11.95
C LEU A 12 29.57 -39.14 12.05
N ALA A 13 28.99 -39.15 13.24
CA ALA A 13 27.55 -39.36 13.40
C ALA A 13 27.03 -38.55 14.59
N CYS A 14 26.74 -37.27 14.34
CA CYS A 14 25.85 -36.48 15.17
C CYS A 14 24.40 -36.92 14.89
N LEU A 15 23.72 -37.52 15.87
CA LEU A 15 22.27 -37.70 15.81
C LEU A 15 21.61 -36.45 16.39
N SER A 16 21.12 -35.56 15.53
CA SER A 16 20.23 -34.45 15.91
C SER A 16 18.77 -34.92 15.87
N THR A 17 18.07 -34.73 16.98
CA THR A 17 16.63 -34.94 17.14
C THR A 17 15.82 -34.04 16.20
N LEU A 18 14.86 -34.62 15.48
CA LEU A 18 13.86 -33.87 14.71
C LEU A 18 12.75 -33.40 15.66
N ALA A 19 12.62 -32.09 15.84
CA ALA A 19 11.41 -31.46 16.36
C ALA A 19 10.70 -30.81 15.17
N LEU A 20 9.49 -31.27 14.83
CA LEU A 20 8.64 -30.61 13.86
C LEU A 20 7.86 -29.51 14.58
N ALA A 21 8.31 -28.26 14.42
CA ALA A 21 7.48 -27.09 14.71
C ALA A 21 6.52 -26.91 13.53
N ASN A 22 5.24 -27.18 13.76
CA ASN A 22 4.17 -26.84 12.84
C ASN A 22 3.90 -25.33 12.96
N ASP A 23 4.73 -24.52 12.32
CA ASP A 23 4.43 -23.12 12.08
C ASP A 23 3.39 -23.04 10.97
N GLN A 24 2.12 -23.15 11.36
CA GLN A 24 1.03 -22.73 10.51
C GLN A 24 1.05 -21.20 10.56
N THR A 25 1.88 -20.59 9.71
CA THR A 25 1.63 -19.23 9.27
C THR A 25 0.27 -19.25 8.60
N ALA A 26 -0.76 -18.95 9.38
CA ALA A 26 -2.06 -18.60 8.87
C ALA A 26 -1.83 -17.40 7.96
N ASN A 27 -1.80 -17.65 6.66
CA ASN A 27 -1.89 -16.64 5.62
C ASN A 27 -3.30 -16.04 5.75
N TYR A 28 -3.49 -15.17 6.72
CA TYR A 28 -4.48 -14.13 6.62
C TYR A 28 -3.98 -13.21 5.50
N GLN A 29 -4.34 -13.56 4.26
CA GLN A 29 -4.36 -12.57 3.19
C GLN A 29 -5.48 -11.60 3.56
N ASP A 30 -5.12 -10.61 4.36
CA ASP A 30 -5.91 -9.40 4.52
C ASP A 30 -6.19 -8.90 3.10
N GLU A 31 -7.46 -8.71 2.76
CA GLU A 31 -7.89 -8.25 1.43
C GLU A 31 -7.24 -6.90 1.07
N PHE A 32 -6.69 -6.22 2.08
CA PHE A 32 -5.92 -4.98 2.06
C PHE A 32 -4.41 -5.11 1.73
N SER A 33 -3.87 -6.33 1.59
CA SER A 33 -2.45 -6.58 1.28
C SER A 33 -2.17 -6.94 -0.18
N LYS A 34 -3.18 -6.87 -1.06
CA LYS A 34 -2.92 -6.91 -2.50
C LYS A 34 -2.09 -5.67 -2.89
N PRO A 35 -1.10 -5.79 -3.78
CA PRO A 35 -0.55 -4.61 -4.46
C PRO A 35 -1.73 -3.82 -4.98
N VAL A 36 -1.86 -2.56 -4.57
CA VAL A 36 -2.90 -1.69 -5.13
C VAL A 36 -2.47 -1.42 -6.56
N ASP A 37 -2.90 -2.28 -7.50
CA ASP A 37 -2.90 -2.01 -8.95
C ASP A 37 -3.98 -0.95 -9.25
N GLY A 38 -3.98 0.12 -8.46
CA GLY A 38 -4.91 1.22 -8.53
C GLY A 38 -4.38 2.31 -9.45
N ILE A 39 -5.29 3.18 -9.86
CA ILE A 39 -4.92 4.32 -10.69
C ILE A 39 -3.98 5.24 -9.90
N ASN A 40 -2.86 5.63 -10.53
CA ASN A 40 -1.78 6.37 -9.89
C ASN A 40 -1.52 7.77 -10.47
N SER A 41 -2.38 8.24 -11.37
CA SER A 41 -2.39 9.63 -11.83
C SER A 41 -3.80 10.18 -11.98
N VAL A 42 -3.96 11.48 -11.76
CA VAL A 42 -5.23 12.19 -11.95
C VAL A 42 -5.71 12.06 -13.39
N GLU A 43 -4.82 12.21 -14.37
CA GLU A 43 -5.16 12.05 -15.79
C GLU A 43 -5.75 10.66 -16.08
N SER A 44 -5.21 9.61 -15.47
CA SER A 44 -5.74 8.25 -15.66
C SER A 44 -7.16 8.13 -15.07
N VAL A 45 -7.45 8.77 -13.94
CA VAL A 45 -8.81 8.83 -13.38
C VAL A 45 -9.76 9.57 -14.32
N LEU A 46 -9.32 10.69 -14.89
CA LEU A 46 -10.13 11.54 -15.77
C LEU A 46 -10.36 10.95 -17.18
N ASN A 47 -9.37 10.22 -17.71
CA ASN A 47 -9.40 9.67 -19.07
C ASN A 47 -9.91 8.24 -19.16
N ALA A 48 -9.99 7.50 -18.05
CA ALA A 48 -10.43 6.12 -18.12
C ALA A 48 -11.95 6.06 -18.31
N SER A 49 -12.36 5.97 -19.57
CA SER A 49 -13.75 5.71 -19.98
C SER A 49 -14.32 4.40 -19.38
N ALA A 50 -13.46 3.58 -18.79
CA ALA A 50 -13.76 2.33 -18.11
C ALA A 50 -13.54 2.38 -16.58
N VAL A 51 -13.31 3.56 -15.96
CA VAL A 51 -13.35 3.63 -14.49
C VAL A 51 -14.74 3.19 -14.04
N ILE A 52 -14.76 2.09 -13.31
CA ILE A 52 -15.96 1.59 -12.65
C ILE A 52 -16.01 2.17 -11.25
N ASP A 53 -17.19 2.10 -10.65
CA ASP A 53 -17.34 2.47 -9.24
C ASP A 53 -16.41 1.62 -8.36
N ASP A 54 -16.00 2.16 -7.22
CA ASP A 54 -15.09 1.54 -6.25
C ASP A 54 -13.70 1.19 -6.83
N THR A 55 -13.28 1.85 -7.92
CA THR A 55 -11.92 1.63 -8.47
C THR A 55 -10.88 2.19 -7.50
N PRO A 56 -9.93 1.36 -7.01
CA PRO A 56 -8.93 1.81 -6.04
C PRO A 56 -7.90 2.74 -6.68
N ILE A 57 -7.40 3.69 -5.88
CA ILE A 57 -6.39 4.68 -6.29
C ILE A 57 -5.24 4.77 -5.29
N LEU A 58 -4.09 5.20 -5.81
CA LEU A 58 -2.94 5.63 -5.02
C LEU A 58 -2.33 6.87 -5.69
N LEU A 59 -2.78 8.05 -5.29
CA LEU A 59 -2.35 9.30 -5.92
C LEU A 59 -1.37 10.05 -5.02
N THR A 60 -0.32 10.61 -5.61
CA THR A 60 0.67 11.43 -4.91
C THR A 60 0.68 12.84 -5.49
N GLY A 61 0.47 13.84 -4.64
CA GLY A 61 0.23 15.22 -5.08
C GLY A 61 0.06 16.17 -3.90
N TYR A 62 -0.83 17.14 -4.06
CA TYR A 62 -1.05 18.22 -3.08
C TYR A 62 -2.55 18.48 -2.89
N LEU A 63 -2.96 18.78 -1.65
CA LEU A 63 -4.27 19.36 -1.36
C LEU A 63 -4.18 20.88 -1.52
N ILE A 64 -4.82 21.40 -2.55
CA ILE A 64 -4.67 22.80 -2.98
C ILE A 64 -5.61 23.72 -2.20
N GLU A 65 -6.89 23.37 -2.14
CA GLU A 65 -7.90 24.20 -1.48
C GLU A 65 -9.06 23.35 -0.96
N PRO A 66 -9.65 23.70 0.20
CA PRO A 66 -10.90 23.12 0.66
C PRO A 66 -12.09 23.74 -0.10
N LEU A 67 -12.99 22.90 -0.58
CA LEU A 67 -14.27 23.31 -1.19
C LEU A 67 -15.43 23.25 -0.18
N GLY A 68 -15.18 22.77 1.03
CA GLY A 68 -16.17 22.61 2.10
C GLY A 68 -16.83 21.23 2.08
N LYS A 69 -17.56 20.89 3.16
CA LYS A 69 -18.17 19.56 3.36
C LYS A 69 -17.17 18.41 3.14
N GLU A 70 -15.96 18.56 3.68
CA GLU A 70 -14.89 17.54 3.59
C GLU A 70 -14.37 17.32 2.16
N VAL A 71 -14.71 18.18 1.20
CA VAL A 71 -14.20 18.14 -0.17
C VAL A 71 -13.00 19.07 -0.34
N TYR A 72 -11.98 18.59 -1.06
CA TYR A 72 -10.74 19.29 -1.37
C TYR A 72 -10.40 19.15 -2.85
N VAL A 73 -9.71 20.15 -3.41
CA VAL A 73 -9.04 20.00 -4.71
C VAL A 73 -7.70 19.32 -4.49
N PHE A 74 -7.53 18.16 -5.13
CA PHE A 74 -6.25 17.47 -5.22
C PHE A 74 -5.60 17.74 -6.57
N LYS A 75 -4.28 17.90 -6.57
CA LYS A 75 -3.49 18.14 -7.78
C LYS A 75 -2.22 17.32 -7.80
N ASP A 76 -1.98 16.66 -8.93
CA ASP A 76 -0.68 16.08 -9.28
C ASP A 76 -0.08 16.78 -10.52
N ASN A 77 0.94 16.20 -11.13
CA ASN A 77 1.57 16.72 -12.34
C ASN A 77 0.74 16.51 -13.62
N THR A 78 -0.28 15.68 -13.58
CA THR A 78 -1.13 15.29 -14.71
C THR A 78 -2.47 16.01 -14.72
N GLY A 79 -2.95 16.51 -13.58
CA GLY A 79 -4.17 17.29 -13.51
C GLY A 79 -4.65 17.62 -12.10
N SER A 80 -5.92 17.98 -12.01
CA SER A 80 -6.62 18.22 -10.75
C SER A 80 -7.99 17.57 -10.75
N LEU A 81 -8.43 17.09 -9.59
CA LEU A 81 -9.75 16.52 -9.34
C LEU A 81 -10.20 16.81 -7.90
N ASN A 82 -11.43 16.45 -7.58
CA ASN A 82 -11.96 16.58 -6.23
C ASN A 82 -11.75 15.28 -5.45
N VAL A 83 -11.42 15.44 -4.17
CA VAL A 83 -11.32 14.34 -3.20
C VAL A 83 -12.19 14.68 -2.00
N LYS A 84 -12.86 13.67 -1.45
CA LYS A 84 -13.58 13.75 -0.18
C LYS A 84 -12.75 13.06 0.89
N ILE A 85 -12.42 13.80 1.94
CA ILE A 85 -11.60 13.33 3.06
C ILE A 85 -12.37 13.61 4.34
N ASP A 86 -13.00 12.57 4.89
CA ASP A 86 -13.73 12.67 6.14
C ASP A 86 -12.81 13.16 7.28
N GLY A 87 -13.37 13.94 8.21
CA GLY A 87 -12.58 14.60 9.24
C GLY A 87 -11.77 13.66 10.15
N ASP A 88 -12.22 12.41 10.30
CA ASP A 88 -11.50 11.37 11.04
C ASP A 88 -10.22 10.90 10.33
N LYS A 89 -10.20 10.90 8.99
CA LYS A 89 -9.02 10.58 8.17
C LYS A 89 -7.94 11.66 8.23
N MET A 90 -8.36 12.90 8.51
CA MET A 90 -7.47 14.04 8.73
C MET A 90 -7.04 14.17 10.20
N SER A 91 -7.61 13.39 11.12
CA SER A 91 -7.36 13.54 12.55
C SER A 91 -5.87 13.31 12.88
N GLY A 92 -5.22 14.34 13.42
CA GLY A 92 -3.79 14.31 13.74
C GLY A 92 -2.86 14.66 12.59
N LEU A 93 -3.37 14.79 11.35
CA LEU A 93 -2.60 15.26 10.20
C LEU A 93 -2.76 16.79 10.05
N GLN A 94 -1.66 17.52 10.19
CA GLN A 94 -1.62 18.96 9.88
C GLN A 94 -1.10 19.15 8.45
N VAL A 95 -1.93 18.82 7.45
CA VAL A 95 -1.58 19.02 6.04
C VAL A 95 -1.64 20.50 5.69
N LYS A 96 -0.54 21.06 5.20
CA LYS A 96 -0.44 22.41 4.66
C LYS A 96 -0.56 22.38 3.13
N PRO A 97 -0.92 23.50 2.48
CA PRO A 97 -1.08 23.54 1.01
C PRO A 97 0.16 23.13 0.20
N ASN A 98 1.37 23.20 0.78
CA ASN A 98 2.61 22.81 0.12
C ASN A 98 3.14 21.43 0.55
N ASP A 99 2.43 20.76 1.47
CA ASP A 99 2.81 19.43 1.91
C ASP A 99 2.43 18.45 0.81
N LYS A 100 3.42 17.68 0.36
CA LYS A 100 3.18 16.61 -0.58
C LYS A 100 2.53 15.47 0.17
N VAL A 101 1.45 14.93 -0.39
CA VAL A 101 0.69 13.86 0.24
C VAL A 101 0.47 12.71 -0.73
N THR A 102 0.42 11.51 -0.17
CA THR A 102 -0.05 10.31 -0.84
C THR A 102 -1.43 9.94 -0.27
N ILE A 103 -2.43 9.87 -1.14
CA ILE A 103 -3.80 9.47 -0.79
C ILE A 103 -4.10 8.08 -1.32
N LYS A 104 -4.80 7.29 -0.51
CA LYS A 104 -5.41 6.01 -0.89
C LYS A 104 -6.92 6.13 -0.77
N GLY A 105 -7.64 5.52 -1.68
CA GLY A 105 -9.10 5.58 -1.69
C GLY A 105 -9.68 4.88 -2.90
N GLU A 106 -10.91 5.26 -3.22
CA GLU A 106 -11.68 4.69 -4.31
C GLU A 106 -12.44 5.77 -5.08
N VAL A 107 -12.63 5.56 -6.39
CA VAL A 107 -13.45 6.46 -7.22
C VAL A 107 -14.92 6.19 -6.97
N ASN A 108 -15.68 7.23 -6.61
CA ASN A 108 -17.13 7.18 -6.50
C ASN A 108 -17.78 7.74 -7.78
N LYS A 109 -18.33 6.86 -8.62
CA LYS A 109 -18.92 7.21 -9.92
C LYS A 109 -20.26 7.92 -9.78
N GLU A 110 -21.01 7.60 -8.73
CA GLU A 110 -22.32 8.22 -8.46
C GLU A 110 -22.18 9.68 -8.00
N ASP A 111 -21.04 10.06 -7.43
CA ASP A 111 -20.72 11.41 -6.98
C ASP A 111 -19.68 12.10 -7.88
N ASN A 112 -19.97 12.15 -9.19
CA ASN A 112 -19.17 12.87 -10.19
C ASN A 112 -17.68 12.46 -10.24
N TYR A 113 -17.38 11.18 -10.02
CA TYR A 113 -16.01 10.65 -10.00
C TYR A 113 -15.12 11.27 -8.91
N ILE A 114 -15.71 11.82 -7.84
CA ILE A 114 -14.93 12.22 -6.66
C ILE A 114 -14.23 11.00 -6.07
N ILE A 115 -13.04 11.19 -5.51
CA ILE A 115 -12.34 10.12 -4.81
C ILE A 115 -12.72 10.18 -3.33
N TYR A 116 -13.23 9.08 -2.79
CA TYR A 116 -13.40 8.91 -1.35
C TYR A 116 -12.08 8.40 -0.77
N VAL A 117 -11.50 9.17 0.15
CA VAL A 117 -10.16 8.91 0.67
C VAL A 117 -10.23 8.09 1.95
N ASP A 118 -9.56 6.94 1.92
CA ASP A 118 -9.44 6.04 3.07
C ASP A 118 -8.30 6.41 4.00
N SER A 119 -7.20 6.94 3.44
CA SER A 119 -6.03 7.38 4.20
C SER A 119 -5.22 8.44 3.47
N VAL A 120 -4.60 9.32 4.24
CA VAL A 120 -3.66 10.36 3.78
C VAL A 120 -2.33 10.14 4.49
N THR A 121 -1.24 10.16 3.73
CA THR A 121 0.14 10.15 4.26
C THR A 121 0.85 11.42 3.80
N ILE A 122 1.55 12.11 4.69
CA ILE A 122 2.41 13.25 4.33
C ILE A 122 3.79 12.69 3.99
N ASP A 123 4.31 13.06 2.81
CA ASP A 123 5.64 12.65 2.31
C ASP A 123 6.78 13.51 2.89
#